data_AF-A0A7C9AKG6-F1
#
_entry.id   AF-A0A7C9AKG6-F1
#
_cell.length_a   1.000
_cell.length_b   1.000
_cell.length_c   1.000
_cell.angle_alpha   90.00
_cell.angle_beta   90.00
_cell.angle_gamma   90.00
#
_symmetry.space_group_name_H-M   'P 1'
#
loop_
_entity.id
_entity.type
_entity.pdbx_description
1 polymer ?
#
loop_
_entity_poly.entity_id
_entity_poly.type
_entity_poly.pdbx_seq_one_letter_code
_entity_poly.pdbx_strand_id
1 'polypeptide(L)'
;SDLIKTNELTEIQKTKKKKKKKKKKKMKPSKFSKLITLFLLLLFLGHPILVLSHHDYQEALQKSILFFEGQRSGPLPPDQRLRWRADSGLEDGSDRDVDLTGGYYDAGDNVKFNFPMAFTTTMLAWSVVEFGELMPPT
;
A
#
# COMPACT_ATOMS: atom_id res chain seq x y z
N SER A 1 40.82 -40.01 -59.68
CA SER A 1 40.03 -40.51 -58.52
C SER A 1 39.45 -39.35 -57.69
N ASP A 2 40.20 -38.27 -57.45
CA ASP A 2 39.79 -37.21 -56.50
C ASP A 2 38.76 -36.20 -57.06
N LEU A 3 38.75 -35.98 -58.38
CA LEU A 3 37.73 -35.12 -59.03
C LEU A 3 36.31 -35.73 -58.99
N ILE A 4 36.20 -37.06 -58.97
CA ILE A 4 34.91 -37.76 -58.91
C ILE A 4 34.33 -37.70 -57.49
N LYS A 5 35.18 -37.89 -56.47
CA LYS A 5 34.79 -37.76 -55.05
C LYS A 5 34.32 -36.35 -54.69
N THR A 6 34.93 -35.32 -55.27
CA THR A 6 34.58 -33.91 -54.99
C THR A 6 33.24 -33.51 -55.60
N ASN A 7 32.90 -34.00 -56.80
CA ASN A 7 31.58 -33.77 -57.40
C ASN A 7 30.45 -34.50 -56.65
N GLU A 8 30.71 -35.69 -56.14
CA GLU A 8 29.73 -36.44 -55.36
C GLU A 8 29.44 -35.75 -54.00
N LEU A 9 30.47 -35.25 -53.34
CA LEU A 9 30.34 -34.50 -52.09
C LEU A 9 29.56 -33.18 -52.28
N THR A 10 29.73 -32.49 -53.41
CA THR A 10 29.00 -31.24 -53.69
C THR A 10 27.52 -31.47 -54.01
N GLU A 11 27.18 -32.55 -54.72
CA GLU A 11 25.79 -33.01 -54.91
C GLU A 11 25.12 -33.40 -53.58
N ILE A 12 25.83 -34.14 -52.72
CA ILE A 12 25.34 -34.51 -51.38
C ILE A 12 25.10 -33.27 -50.51
N GLN A 13 25.97 -32.25 -50.61
CA GLN A 13 25.77 -31.00 -49.88
C GLN A 13 24.60 -30.18 -50.44
N LYS A 14 24.43 -30.11 -51.76
CA LYS A 14 23.28 -29.44 -52.39
C LYS A 14 21.97 -30.12 -52.00
N THR A 15 21.91 -31.45 -52.02
CA THR A 15 20.70 -32.21 -51.62
C THR A 15 20.40 -32.07 -50.13
N LYS A 16 21.41 -32.11 -49.24
CA LYS A 16 21.25 -31.80 -47.80
C LYS A 16 20.74 -30.38 -47.58
N LYS A 17 21.29 -29.38 -48.29
CA LYS A 17 20.88 -27.97 -48.19
C LYS A 17 19.47 -27.74 -48.73
N LYS A 18 19.07 -28.45 -49.80
CA LYS A 18 17.71 -28.43 -50.38
C LYS A 18 16.69 -29.09 -49.46
N LYS A 19 17.03 -30.24 -48.82
CA LYS A 19 16.23 -30.87 -47.77
C LYS A 19 16.09 -29.97 -46.53
N LYS A 20 17.16 -29.31 -46.09
CA LYS A 20 17.14 -28.35 -44.97
C LYS A 20 16.30 -27.11 -45.29
N LYS A 21 16.37 -26.58 -46.52
CA LYS A 21 15.50 -25.50 -47.02
C LYS A 21 14.03 -25.94 -47.14
N LYS A 22 13.74 -27.18 -47.55
CA LYS A 22 12.37 -27.74 -47.57
C LYS A 22 11.81 -27.92 -46.15
N LYS A 23 12.60 -28.42 -45.19
CA LYS A 23 12.20 -28.49 -43.76
C LYS A 23 11.97 -27.11 -43.14
N LYS A 24 12.75 -26.09 -43.54
CA LYS A 24 12.54 -24.69 -43.11
C LYS A 24 11.36 -23.99 -43.80
N LYS A 25 10.99 -24.39 -45.02
CA LYS A 25 9.79 -23.88 -45.71
C LYS A 25 8.55 -24.58 -45.17
N LYS A 26 7.80 -23.85 -44.33
CA LYS A 26 6.44 -24.14 -43.82
C LYS A 26 6.35 -25.23 -42.75
N MET A 27 6.89 -24.95 -41.56
CA MET A 27 6.16 -25.39 -40.36
C MET A 27 5.03 -24.39 -40.13
N LYS A 28 3.81 -24.74 -40.56
CA LYS A 28 2.62 -24.02 -40.13
C LYS A 28 2.49 -24.27 -38.61
N PRO A 29 2.20 -23.25 -37.79
CA PRO A 29 2.00 -23.46 -36.36
C PRO A 29 0.92 -24.54 -36.17
N SER A 30 1.22 -25.54 -35.34
CA SER A 30 0.25 -26.59 -35.04
C SER A 30 -0.96 -25.95 -34.34
N LYS A 31 -2.15 -26.53 -34.51
CA LYS A 31 -3.36 -26.06 -33.79
C LYS A 31 -3.10 -25.99 -32.28
N PHE A 32 -2.27 -26.90 -31.77
CA PHE A 32 -1.80 -26.94 -30.38
C PHE A 32 -0.89 -25.76 -30.00
N SER A 33 0.04 -25.36 -30.87
CA SER A 33 0.88 -24.18 -30.64
C SER A 33 0.07 -22.90 -30.55
N LYS A 34 -0.98 -22.76 -31.38
CA LYS A 34 -1.94 -21.63 -31.30
C LYS A 34 -2.77 -21.67 -30.03
N LEU A 35 -3.15 -22.86 -29.56
CA LEU A 35 -3.89 -23.03 -28.32
C LEU A 35 -3.05 -22.65 -27.10
N ILE A 36 -1.77 -23.03 -27.09
CA ILE A 36 -0.82 -22.61 -26.03
C ILE A 36 -0.62 -21.10 -26.06
N THR A 37 -0.43 -20.49 -27.23
CA THR A 37 -0.27 -19.03 -27.32
C THR A 37 -1.55 -18.29 -26.90
N LEU A 38 -2.72 -18.80 -27.27
CA LEU A 38 -4.01 -18.25 -26.82
C LEU A 38 -4.20 -18.41 -25.31
N PHE A 39 -3.83 -19.57 -24.75
CA PHE A 39 -3.89 -19.82 -23.31
C PHE A 39 -2.93 -18.90 -22.53
N LEU A 40 -1.71 -18.70 -23.02
CA LEU A 40 -0.75 -17.75 -22.44
C LEU A 40 -1.23 -16.29 -22.58
N LEU A 41 -1.89 -15.95 -23.69
CA LEU A 41 -2.51 -14.64 -23.89
C LEU A 41 -3.69 -14.43 -22.92
N LEU A 42 -4.55 -15.42 -22.73
CA LEU A 42 -5.63 -15.38 -21.73
C LEU A 42 -5.10 -15.30 -20.30
N LEU A 43 -3.97 -15.96 -19.99
CA LEU A 43 -3.29 -15.81 -18.69
C LEU A 43 -2.73 -14.39 -18.49
N PHE A 44 -2.24 -13.74 -19.55
CA PHE A 44 -1.75 -12.37 -19.51
C PHE A 44 -2.89 -11.33 -19.41
N LEU A 45 -4.02 -11.56 -20.08
CA LEU A 45 -5.23 -10.73 -19.95
C LEU A 45 -6.01 -10.99 -18.65
N GLY A 46 -5.83 -12.16 -18.04
CA GLY A 46 -6.50 -12.58 -16.81
C GLY A 46 -5.73 -12.28 -15.52
N HIS A 47 -4.59 -11.60 -15.58
CA HIS A 47 -3.98 -11.08 -14.36
C HIS A 47 -4.91 -10.01 -13.79
N PRO A 48 -5.37 -10.15 -12.53
CA PRO A 48 -6.04 -9.04 -11.87
C PRO A 48 -5.10 -7.84 -11.96
N ILE A 49 -5.64 -6.71 -12.41
CA ILE A 49 -4.96 -5.42 -12.30
C ILE A 49 -4.44 -5.37 -10.87
N LEU A 50 -3.12 -5.27 -10.69
CA LEU A 50 -2.55 -5.03 -9.37
C LEU A 50 -3.22 -3.75 -8.87
N VAL A 51 -4.23 -3.90 -8.02
CA VAL A 51 -4.83 -2.78 -7.32
C VAL A 51 -3.73 -2.33 -6.39
N LEU A 52 -3.00 -1.30 -6.81
CA LEU A 52 -2.08 -0.62 -5.93
C LEU A 52 -2.95 0.00 -4.85
N SER A 53 -2.95 -0.61 -3.66
CA SER A 53 -3.71 -0.15 -2.51
C SER A 53 -3.20 1.24 -2.14
N HIS A 54 -3.91 2.27 -2.60
CA HIS A 54 -3.67 3.64 -2.19
C HIS A 54 -4.33 3.82 -0.82
N HIS A 55 -3.54 4.16 0.19
CA HIS A 55 -4.09 4.50 1.50
C HIS A 55 -4.58 5.95 1.46
N ASP A 56 -5.80 6.17 1.91
CA ASP A 56 -6.32 7.51 2.13
C ASP A 56 -5.74 8.07 3.44
N TYR A 57 -4.58 8.71 3.32
CA TYR A 57 -3.90 9.32 4.46
C TYR A 57 -4.65 10.53 5.02
N GLN A 58 -5.51 11.17 4.23
CA GLN A 58 -6.36 12.27 4.71
C GLN A 58 -7.41 11.71 5.67
N GLU A 59 -8.11 10.65 5.29
CA GLU A 59 -9.07 9.98 6.17
C GLU A 59 -8.38 9.40 7.41
N ALA A 60 -7.21 8.78 7.25
CA ALA A 60 -6.44 8.22 8.36
C ALA A 60 -6.01 9.30 9.37
N LEU A 61 -5.55 10.47 8.88
CA LEU A 61 -5.19 11.60 9.72
C LEU A 61 -6.41 12.18 10.43
N GLN A 62 -7.53 12.38 9.73
CA GLN A 62 -8.77 12.87 10.32
C GLN A 62 -9.26 11.97 11.46
N LYS A 63 -9.21 10.64 11.28
CA LYS A 63 -9.55 9.66 12.30
C LYS A 63 -8.55 9.65 13.47
N SER A 64 -7.26 9.84 13.19
CA SER A 64 -6.22 9.95 14.23
C SER A 64 -6.44 11.17 15.12
N ILE A 65 -6.84 12.32 14.56
CA ILE A 65 -7.19 13.50 15.36
C ILE A 65 -8.49 13.27 16.15
N LEU A 66 -9.48 12.62 15.54
CA LEU A 66 -10.72 12.25 16.22
C LEU A 66 -10.47 11.31 17.42
N PHE A 67 -9.48 10.42 17.34
CA PHE A 67 -9.06 9.61 18.48
C PHE A 67 -8.66 10.46 19.69
N PHE A 68 -7.88 11.53 19.51
CA PHE A 68 -7.51 12.42 20.61
C PHE A 68 -8.72 13.17 21.20
N GLU A 69 -9.71 13.57 20.39
CA GLU A 69 -10.98 14.09 20.94
C GLU A 69 -11.70 13.06 21.81
N GLY A 70 -11.55 11.78 21.46
CA GLY A 70 -12.05 10.62 22.19
C GLY A 70 -11.35 10.39 23.52
N GLN A 71 -10.18 10.98 23.75
CA GLN A 71 -9.41 10.87 24.99
C GLN A 71 -9.53 12.09 25.91
N ARG A 72 -10.18 13.19 25.50
CA ARG A 72 -10.33 14.40 26.33
C ARG A 72 -10.96 14.10 27.69
N SER A 73 -10.37 14.57 28.79
CA SER A 73 -10.98 14.63 30.12
C SER A 73 -11.46 16.06 30.41
N GLY A 74 -12.23 16.27 31.47
CA GLY A 74 -12.78 17.58 31.85
C GLY A 74 -14.11 17.91 31.18
N PRO A 75 -14.53 19.18 31.25
CA PRO A 75 -15.69 19.67 30.49
C PRO A 75 -15.38 19.64 28.99
N LEU A 76 -16.30 19.07 28.21
CA LEU A 76 -16.15 18.97 26.76
C LEU A 76 -16.71 20.21 26.07
N PRO A 77 -16.11 20.65 24.96
CA PRO A 77 -16.60 21.80 24.23
C PRO A 77 -17.93 21.46 23.52
N PRO A 78 -18.79 22.46 23.26
CA PRO A 78 -20.12 22.24 22.71
C PRO A 78 -20.11 21.68 21.27
N ASP A 79 -19.00 21.84 20.56
CA ASP A 79 -18.76 21.34 19.20
C ASP A 79 -18.09 19.96 19.16
N GLN A 80 -18.00 19.25 20.30
CA GLN A 80 -17.46 17.89 20.38
C GLN A 80 -18.16 16.94 19.39
N ARG A 81 -17.36 16.26 18.57
CA ARG A 81 -17.84 15.41 17.48
C ARG A 81 -18.29 14.03 17.96
N LEU A 82 -17.66 13.50 19.01
CA LEU A 82 -17.93 12.17 19.56
C LEU A 82 -19.09 12.18 20.55
N ARG A 83 -20.30 11.91 20.05
CA ARG A 83 -21.56 11.94 20.82
C ARG A 83 -21.66 10.95 21.99
N TRP A 84 -20.78 9.95 22.03
CA TRP A 84 -20.72 8.95 23.11
C TRP A 84 -19.77 9.37 24.25
N ARG A 85 -19.05 10.49 24.11
CA ARG A 85 -18.28 11.12 25.18
C ARG A 85 -19.12 12.18 25.90
N ALA A 86 -18.82 12.41 27.17
CA ALA A 86 -19.44 13.42 28.03
C ALA A 86 -18.41 14.01 29.00
N ASP A 87 -18.78 15.07 29.70
CA ASP A 87 -17.98 15.69 30.77
C ASP A 87 -17.56 14.64 31.80
N SER A 88 -16.28 14.68 32.20
CA SER A 88 -15.68 13.67 33.09
C SER A 88 -14.49 14.26 33.86
N GLY A 89 -14.09 13.66 35.00
CA GLY A 89 -12.95 14.16 35.78
C GLY A 89 -13.11 15.60 36.30
N LEU A 90 -14.35 16.02 36.62
CA LEU A 90 -14.66 17.41 37.00
C LEU A 90 -14.15 17.82 38.38
N GLU A 91 -13.76 16.83 39.20
CA GLU A 91 -13.23 17.05 40.56
C GLU A 91 -11.71 16.79 40.63
N ASP A 92 -11.04 16.61 39.48
CA ASP A 92 -9.60 16.38 39.41
C ASP A 92 -8.84 17.54 40.10
N GLY A 93 -8.08 17.23 41.16
CA GLY A 93 -7.27 18.19 41.92
C GLY A 93 -7.98 18.86 43.12
N SER A 94 -9.27 18.60 43.31
CA SER A 94 -10.06 19.14 44.42
C SER A 94 -9.52 18.78 45.82
N ASP A 95 -8.85 17.63 45.96
CA ASP A 95 -8.21 17.20 47.20
C ASP A 95 -7.01 18.06 47.62
N ARG A 96 -6.51 18.89 46.69
CA ARG A 96 -5.40 19.83 46.88
C ARG A 96 -5.79 21.28 46.57
N ASP A 97 -7.09 21.56 46.42
CA ASP A 97 -7.61 22.89 46.08
C ASP A 97 -6.97 23.48 44.81
N VAL A 98 -6.75 22.63 43.81
CA VAL A 98 -6.24 23.02 42.49
C VAL A 98 -7.14 22.47 41.39
N ASP A 99 -7.33 23.26 40.34
CA ASP A 99 -8.03 22.78 39.15
C ASP A 99 -7.06 21.98 38.28
N LEU A 100 -7.23 20.66 38.27
CA LEU A 100 -6.52 19.75 37.39
C LEU A 100 -7.46 19.12 36.35
N THR A 101 -8.63 19.71 36.09
CA THR A 101 -9.55 19.25 35.04
C THR A 101 -8.92 19.39 33.64
N GLY A 102 -9.47 18.68 32.66
CA GLY A 102 -8.96 18.75 31.28
C GLY A 102 -7.90 17.70 30.94
N GLY A 103 -7.14 17.91 29.87
CA GLY A 103 -6.10 16.98 29.41
C GLY A 103 -6.65 15.74 28.71
N TYR A 104 -5.84 14.68 28.66
CA TYR A 104 -6.17 13.43 27.95
C TYR A 104 -5.98 12.21 28.84
N TYR A 105 -6.88 11.23 28.72
CA TYR A 105 -6.67 9.90 29.27
C TYR A 105 -5.58 9.16 28.48
N ASP A 106 -4.69 8.47 29.18
CA ASP A 106 -3.48 7.90 28.60
C ASP A 106 -3.78 6.74 27.62
N ALA A 107 -4.73 5.88 27.99
CA ALA A 107 -5.08 4.71 27.19
C ALA A 107 -6.57 4.35 27.32
N GLY A 108 -6.90 3.07 27.54
CA GLY A 108 -8.27 2.59 27.76
C GLY A 108 -8.78 2.75 29.20
N ASP A 109 -7.99 3.38 30.07
CA ASP A 109 -8.33 3.73 31.44
C ASP A 109 -8.60 5.24 31.56
N ASN A 110 -8.86 5.70 32.79
CA ASN A 110 -9.16 7.12 33.06
C ASN A 110 -8.01 7.83 33.79
N VAL A 111 -6.79 7.28 33.78
CA VAL A 111 -5.63 7.91 34.43
C VAL A 111 -4.96 8.88 33.45
N LYS A 112 -4.53 10.03 33.98
CA LYS A 112 -3.83 11.09 33.25
C LYS A 112 -2.33 10.99 33.52
N PHE A 113 -1.65 10.10 32.82
CA PHE A 113 -0.20 9.98 32.94
C PHE A 113 0.50 11.13 32.19
N ASN A 114 1.03 12.09 32.94
CA ASN A 114 1.60 13.32 32.36
C ASN A 114 2.82 13.08 31.47
N PHE A 115 3.64 12.07 31.76
CA PHE A 115 4.84 11.80 30.99
C PHE A 115 4.53 11.38 29.53
N PRO A 116 3.73 10.32 29.28
CA PRO A 116 3.30 9.97 27.93
C PRO A 116 2.41 11.04 27.28
N MET A 117 1.60 11.76 28.05
CA MET A 117 0.80 12.89 27.53
C MET A 117 1.69 14.02 26.97
N ALA A 118 2.73 14.41 27.72
CA ALA A 118 3.66 15.47 27.29
C ALA A 118 4.47 15.04 26.06
N PHE A 119 4.91 13.77 26.03
CA PHE A 119 5.59 13.21 24.86
C PHE A 119 4.69 13.24 23.61
N THR A 120 3.44 12.80 23.75
CA THR A 120 2.46 12.79 22.66
C THR A 120 2.20 14.20 22.13
N THR A 121 1.99 15.17 23.02
CA THR A 121 1.79 16.58 22.65
C THR A 121 3.00 17.14 21.90
N THR A 122 4.21 16.79 22.34
CA THR A 122 5.46 17.19 21.67
C THR A 122 5.55 16.63 20.25
N MET A 123 5.21 15.35 20.06
CA MET A 123 5.22 14.72 18.73
C MET A 123 4.14 15.31 17.81
N LEU A 124 2.96 15.64 18.33
CA LEU A 124 1.90 16.31 17.56
C LEU A 124 2.32 17.74 17.18
N ALA A 125 2.93 18.50 18.09
CA ALA A 125 3.43 19.83 17.78
C ALA A 125 4.54 19.78 16.72
N TRP A 126 5.48 18.84 16.86
CA TRP A 126 6.54 18.65 15.87
C TRP A 126 5.97 18.23 14.51
N SER A 127 4.96 17.36 14.46
CA SER A 127 4.36 16.96 13.17
C SER A 127 3.72 18.14 12.43
N VAL A 128 3.13 19.11 13.15
CA VAL A 128 2.62 20.35 12.54
C VAL A 128 3.76 21.25 12.07
N VAL A 129 4.85 21.35 12.84
CA VAL A 129 6.03 22.15 12.44
C VAL A 129 6.69 21.58 11.18
N GLU A 130 6.82 20.25 11.09
CA GLU A 130 7.49 19.58 9.98
C GLU A 130 6.59 19.43 8.74
N PHE A 131 5.32 19.10 8.95
CA PHE A 131 4.40 18.71 7.87
C PHE A 131 3.18 19.62 7.75
N GLY A 132 3.21 20.82 8.32
CA GLY A 132 2.09 21.76 8.32
C GLY A 132 1.55 22.10 6.93
N GLU A 133 2.42 22.17 5.91
CA GLU A 133 2.02 22.39 4.51
C GLU A 133 1.21 21.23 3.90
N LEU A 134 1.31 20.02 4.48
CA LEU A 134 0.58 18.83 4.07
C LEU A 134 -0.70 18.59 4.89
N MET A 135 -0.92 19.40 5.94
CA MET A 135 -2.12 19.28 6.77
C MET A 135 -3.35 19.77 5.99
N PRO A 136 -4.53 19.12 6.17
CA PRO A 136 -5.77 19.61 5.59
C PRO A 136 -6.06 21.05 6.06
N PRO A 137 -6.67 21.90 5.22
CA PRO A 137 -7.10 23.23 5.66
C PRO A 137 -8.06 23.11 6.85
N THR A 138 -7.91 24.04 7.79
CA THR A 138 -8.72 24.14 9.02
C THR A 138 -10.11 24.69 8.75
#